data_AF-A0A7C9HQG6-F1
#
_entry.id   AF-A0A7C9HQG6-F1
#
_cell.length_a   1.000
_cell.length_b   1.000
_cell.length_c   1.000
_cell.angle_alpha   90.00
_cell.angle_beta   90.00
_cell.angle_gamma   90.00
#
_symmetry.space_group_name_H-M   'P 1'
#
loop_
_entity.id
_entity.type
_entity.pdbx_description
1 polymer ?
#
loop_
_entity_poly.entity_id
_entity_poly.type
_entity_poly.pdbx_seq_one_letter_code
_entity_poly.pdbx_strand_id
1 'polypeptide(L)' 'MTISAAMSLDPILARMGHQAATLREAELMRQVLNEAHAGQEIDDLDETTWLGLVGQMEQLKLASDPGMK' A
#
# COMPACT_ATOMS: atom_id res chain seq x y z
N MET A 1 1.62 13.35 4.13
CA MET A 1 0.34 12.90 4.73
C MET A 1 0.60 11.78 5.74
N THR A 2 0.00 11.85 6.93
CA THR A 2 0.21 10.82 7.98
C THR A 2 -0.49 9.50 7.65
N ILE A 3 0.24 8.41 7.82
CA ILE A 3 -0.24 7.04 7.62
C ILE A 3 -1.24 6.68 8.71
N SER A 4 -2.45 6.30 8.29
CA SER A 4 -3.50 5.78 9.17
C SER A 4 -4.53 4.96 8.39
N ALA A 5 -5.31 4.13 9.09
CA ALA A 5 -6.39 3.35 8.49
C ALA A 5 -7.46 4.21 7.79
N ALA A 6 -7.58 5.49 8.17
CA ALA A 6 -8.55 6.43 7.62
C ALA A 6 -7.97 7.40 6.57
N MET A 7 -6.67 7.29 6.23
CA MET A 7 -6.07 8.17 5.23
C MET A 7 -6.70 7.97 3.84
N SER A 8 -6.66 9.02 3.01
CA SER A 8 -7.07 8.92 1.61
C SER A 8 -6.19 7.94 0.85
N LEU A 9 -6.76 7.28 -0.16
CA LEU A 9 -6.03 6.40 -1.07
C LEU A 9 -5.28 7.17 -2.17
N ASP A 10 -5.63 8.44 -2.40
CA ASP A 10 -5.00 9.27 -3.44
C ASP A 10 -3.47 9.30 -3.40
N PRO A 11 -2.78 9.52 -2.25
CA PRO A 11 -1.32 9.50 -2.22
C PRO A 11 -0.74 8.12 -2.53
N ILE A 12 -1.45 7.05 -2.16
CA ILE A 12 -1.03 5.67 -2.44
C ILE A 12 -1.15 5.42 -3.95
N LEU A 13 -2.30 5.76 -4.55
CA LEU A 13 -2.54 5.66 -5.99
C LEU A 13 -1.56 6.54 -6.80
N ALA A 14 -1.20 7.71 -6.29
CA ALA A 14 -0.20 8.59 -6.90
C ALA A 14 1.16 7.92 -6.93
N ARG A 15 1.59 7.35 -5.81
CA ARG A 15 2.91 6.74 -5.66
C ARG A 15 3.03 5.38 -6.34
N MET A 16 1.95 4.60 -6.43
CA MET A 16 1.91 3.35 -7.21
C MET A 16 1.83 3.60 -8.73
N GLY A 17 1.51 4.83 -9.15
CA GLY A 17 1.22 5.18 -10.54
C GLY A 17 -0.26 4.94 -10.86
N HIS A 18 -0.99 6.03 -11.14
CA HIS A 18 -2.45 6.06 -11.36
C HIS A 18 -2.98 5.14 -12.48
N GLN A 19 -2.11 4.53 -13.30
CA GLN A 19 -2.52 3.64 -14.40
C GLN A 19 -2.29 2.15 -14.11
N ALA A 20 -1.58 1.78 -13.04
CA ALA A 20 -1.21 0.40 -12.74
C ALA A 20 -1.94 -0.19 -11.52
N ALA A 21 -2.30 0.65 -10.55
CA ALA A 21 -2.92 0.19 -9.31
C ALA A 21 -4.45 0.32 -9.32
N THR A 22 -5.11 -0.76 -8.91
CA THR A 22 -6.56 -0.79 -8.66
C THR A 22 -6.89 -0.16 -7.30
N LEU A 23 -8.15 0.26 -7.11
CA LEU A 23 -8.63 0.72 -5.79
C LEU A 23 -8.42 -0.33 -4.70
N ARG A 24 -8.62 -1.61 -5.03
CA ARG A 24 -8.37 -2.73 -4.11
C ARG A 24 -6.90 -2.81 -3.69
N GLU A 25 -5.97 -2.63 -4.62
CA GLU A 25 -4.54 -2.63 -4.30
C GLU A 25 -4.17 -1.44 -3.42
N ALA A 26 -4.73 -0.25 -3.68
CA ALA A 26 -4.53 0.89 -2.81
C ALA A 26 -5.09 0.67 -1.38
N GLU A 27 -6.23 -0.02 -1.24
CA GLU A 27 -6.78 -0.40 0.06
C GLU A 27 -5.88 -1.39 0.81
N LEU A 28 -5.38 -2.43 0.12
CA LEU A 28 -4.43 -3.39 0.69
C LEU A 28 -3.12 -2.69 1.08
N MET A 29 -2.63 -1.78 0.23
CA MET A 29 -1.43 -1.01 0.53
C MET A 29 -1.63 -0.09 1.74
N ARG A 30 -2.81 0.54 1.89
CA ARG A 30 -3.16 1.33 3.09
C ARG A 30 -3.14 0.46 4.35
N GLN A 31 -3.66 -0.76 4.25
CA GLN A 31 -3.62 -1.71 5.37
C GLN A 31 -2.16 -2.01 5.78
N VAL A 32 -1.32 -2.40 4.81
CA VAL A 32 0.09 -2.72 5.05
C VAL A 32 0.86 -1.51 5.61
N LEU A 33 0.63 -0.31 5.05
CA LEU A 33 1.21 0.93 5.55
C LEU A 33 0.80 1.21 7.00
N ASN A 34 -0.49 1.10 7.31
CA ASN A 34 -1.00 1.34 8.66
C ASN A 34 -0.47 0.31 9.66
N GLU A 35 -0.32 -0.95 9.28
CA GLU A 35 0.22 -2.00 10.15
C GLU A 35 1.71 -1.77 10.46
N ALA A 36 2.51 -1.35 9.47
CA ALA A 36 3.97 -1.23 9.61
C ALA A 36 4.46 0.17 10.03
N HIS A 37 3.75 1.24 9.65
CA HIS A 37 4.24 2.63 9.71
C HIS A 37 3.18 3.64 10.19
N ALA A 38 2.16 3.22 10.96
CA ALA A 38 1.16 4.13 11.52
C ALA A 38 1.78 5.35 12.22
N GLY A 39 1.26 6.54 11.92
CA GLY A 39 1.73 7.80 12.50
C GLY A 39 2.97 8.41 11.84
N GLN A 40 3.60 7.73 10.86
CA GLN A 40 4.66 8.31 10.03
C GLN A 40 4.08 9.05 8.82
N GLU A 41 4.82 10.00 8.25
CA GLU A 41 4.45 10.61 6.98
C GLU A 41 4.79 9.66 5.82
N ILE A 42 3.84 9.45 4.90
CA ILE A 42 4.05 8.59 3.73
C ILE A 42 5.22 9.06 2.85
N ASP A 43 5.48 10.37 2.84
CA ASP A 43 6.53 11.00 2.05
C ASP A 43 7.92 10.79 2.66
N ASP A 44 8.00 10.42 3.95
CA ASP A 44 9.25 10.08 4.63
C ASP A 44 9.72 8.64 4.36
N LEU A 45 8.85 7.81 3.78
CA LEU A 45 9.22 6.45 3.38
C LEU A 45 10.18 6.51 2.19
N ASP A 46 11.35 5.91 2.33
CA ASP A 46 12.29 5.76 1.23
C ASP A 46 11.78 4.73 0.18
N GLU A 47 12.44 4.70 -0.97
CA GLU A 47 12.06 3.81 -2.08
C GLU A 47 12.21 2.33 -1.73
N THR A 48 13.21 1.98 -0.91
CA THR A 48 13.47 0.59 -0.53
C THR A 48 12.36 0.06 0.37
N THR A 49 11.96 0.85 1.36
CA THR A 49 10.85 0.58 2.27
C THR A 49 9.56 0.47 1.48
N TRP A 50 9.32 1.42 0.57
CA TRP A 50 8.15 1.39 -0.29
C TRP A 50 8.05 0.10 -1.12
N LEU A 51 9.13 -0.31 -1.79
CA LEU A 51 9.16 -1.56 -2.56
C LEU A 51 8.95 -2.80 -1.69
N GLY A 52 9.47 -2.81 -0.46
CA GLY A 52 9.21 -3.86 0.51
C GLY A 52 7.72 -3.98 0.88
N LEU A 53 7.06 -2.85 1.11
CA LEU A 53 5.62 -2.81 1.41
C LEU A 53 4.76 -3.24 0.22
N VAL A 54 5.16 -2.89 -1.02
CA VAL A 54 4.51 -3.41 -2.24
C VAL A 54 4.60 -4.94 -2.29
N GLY A 55 5.76 -5.52 -1.96
CA GLY A 55 5.92 -6.98 -1.89
C GLY A 55 5.00 -7.63 -0.84
N GLN A 56 4.81 -7.00 0.33
CA GLN A 56 3.89 -7.47 1.36
C GLN A 56 2.43 -7.38 0.90
N MET A 57 2.05 -6.28 0.23
CA MET A 57 0.72 -6.12 -0.36
C MET A 57 0.42 -7.21 -1.39
N GLU A 58 1.37 -7.54 -2.27
CA GLU A 58 1.22 -8.63 -3.24
C GLU A 58 1.03 -10.00 -2.57
N GLN A 59 1.75 -10.28 -1.48
CA GLN A 59 1.55 -11.51 -0.70
C GLN A 59 0.15 -11.56 -0.08
N LEU A 60 -0.33 -10.45 0.47
CA LEU A 60 -1.67 -10.34 1.05
C LEU A 60 -2.75 -10.51 -0.02
N LYS A 61 -2.52 -9.96 -1.23
CA LYS A 61 -3.40 -10.12 -2.39
C LYS A 61 -3.54 -11.59 -2.78
N LEU A 62 -2.43 -12.32 -2.90
CA LEU A 62 -2.40 -13.76 -3.21
C LEU A 62 -3.07 -14.62 -2.13
N ALA A 63 -2.83 -14.31 -0.85
CA ALA A 63 -3.47 -15.01 0.26
C ALA A 63 -5.00 -14.82 0.28
N SER A 64 -5.46 -13.67 -0.18
CA SER A 64 -6.88 -13.30 -0.26
C SER A 64 -7.58 -13.78 -1.54
N ASP A 65 -6.83 -14.28 -2.53
CA ASP A 65 -7.36 -14.82 -3.78
C ASP A 65 -6.60 -16.09 -4.21
N PRO A 66 -6.93 -17.25 -3.60
CA PRO A 66 -6.25 -18.52 -3.87
C PRO A 66 -6.45 -19.06 -5.29
N GLY A 67 -7.21 -18.34 -6.14
CA GLY A 67 -7.46 -18.67 -7.55
C GLY A 67 -6.50 -18.04 -8.56
N MET A 68 -5.65 -17.08 -8.17
CA MET A 68 -4.63 -16.51 -9.05
C MET A 68 -3.47 -17.49 -9.23
N LYS A 69 -3.52 -18.28 -10.30
CA LYS A 69 -2.38 -19.01 -10.89
C LYS A 69 -2.04 -18.44 -12.26
#